data_AF-A0A969C595-F1
#
_entry.id   AF-A0A969C595-F1
#
_cell.length_a   1.000
_cell.length_b   1.000
_cell.length_c   1.000
_cell.angle_alpha   90.00
_cell.angle_beta   90.00
_cell.angle_gamma   90.00
#
_symmetry.space_group_name_H-M   'P 1'
#
loop_
_entity.id
_entity.type
_entity.pdbx_description
1 polymer ?
#
loop_
_entity_poly.entity_id
_entity_poly.type
_entity_poly.pdbx_seq_one_letter_code
_entity_poly.pdbx_strand_id
1 'polypeptide(L)'
;MKTKILSIVFLSLFLMLSASTNCFAQDEAFNKKEMSVASKQKNPSEYRAQAFKKYLKAINSTKMSESELNQFVAGKLKELIVTDFYAAYFVQSYAPPEFIKWREILELIPTEQVAAFKKLTQYCAANKCPKDFPAELPKPGSGWLKKDAGSIQAKPPTAKQPKTATEYFQLGQQQIEQAKDEESIKSFNECLRINPKHPAVITIGLWLM
;
A
#
# COMPACT_ATOMS: atom_id res chain seq x y z
N MET A 1 30.79 31.41 -22.41
CA MET A 1 30.27 31.53 -21.02
C MET A 1 28.88 30.92 -20.78
N LYS A 2 27.99 30.82 -21.79
CA LYS A 2 26.62 30.28 -21.61
C LYS A 2 26.51 28.77 -21.32
N THR A 3 27.48 27.96 -21.73
CA THR A 3 27.47 26.49 -21.55
C THR A 3 27.78 26.02 -20.13
N LYS A 4 28.57 26.77 -19.35
CA LYS A 4 28.90 26.39 -17.96
C LYS A 4 27.73 26.59 -16.99
N ILE A 5 26.87 27.58 -17.24
CA ILE A 5 25.72 27.88 -16.37
C ILE A 5 24.62 26.81 -16.56
N LEU A 6 24.39 26.37 -17.81
CA LEU A 6 23.39 25.34 -18.10
C LEU A 6 23.75 23.98 -17.47
N SER A 7 25.03 23.63 -17.44
CA SER A 7 25.52 22.38 -16.85
C SER A 7 25.42 22.35 -15.32
N ILE A 8 25.59 23.49 -14.65
CA ILE A 8 25.46 23.60 -13.18
C ILE A 8 23.99 23.54 -12.77
N VAL A 9 23.08 24.16 -13.53
CA VAL A 9 21.63 24.09 -13.26
C VAL A 9 21.10 22.67 -13.45
N PHE A 10 21.54 21.97 -14.50
CA PHE A 10 21.16 20.56 -14.72
C PHE A 10 21.71 19.64 -13.62
N LEU A 11 22.97 19.82 -13.19
CA LEU A 11 23.56 19.00 -12.13
C LEU A 11 22.89 19.23 -10.77
N SER A 12 22.49 20.48 -10.48
CA SER A 12 21.77 20.84 -9.25
C SER A 12 20.34 20.29 -9.24
N LEU A 13 19.64 20.34 -10.38
CA LEU A 13 18.30 19.78 -10.53
C LEU A 13 18.33 18.24 -10.43
N PHE A 14 19.34 17.61 -11.02
CA PHE A 14 19.54 16.15 -10.94
C PHE A 14 19.89 15.69 -9.52
N LEU A 15 20.75 16.42 -8.80
CA LEU A 15 21.06 16.15 -7.39
C LEU A 15 19.82 16.30 -6.49
N MET A 16 19.01 17.34 -6.70
CA MET A 16 17.77 17.57 -5.95
C MET A 16 16.72 16.48 -6.20
N LEU A 17 16.58 15.99 -7.44
CA LEU A 17 15.70 14.85 -7.74
C LEU A 17 16.21 13.57 -7.06
N SER A 18 17.52 13.27 -7.15
CA SER A 18 18.11 12.05 -6.57
C SER A 18 18.01 11.97 -5.04
N ALA A 19 18.06 13.12 -4.36
CA ALA A 19 17.92 13.19 -2.91
C ALA A 19 16.47 12.91 -2.45
N SER A 20 15.49 13.43 -3.19
CA SER A 20 14.06 13.21 -2.88
C SER A 20 13.63 11.75 -3.06
N THR A 21 14.14 11.06 -4.09
CA THR A 21 13.85 9.64 -4.33
C THR A 21 14.47 8.72 -3.27
N ASN A 22 15.65 9.09 -2.74
CA ASN A 22 16.33 8.31 -1.70
C ASN A 22 15.61 8.39 -0.34
N CYS A 23 15.09 9.57 0.04
CA CYS A 23 14.38 9.71 1.31
C CYS A 23 13.07 8.90 1.32
N PHE A 24 12.33 8.93 0.22
CA PHE A 24 11.07 8.20 0.11
C PHE A 24 11.26 6.67 0.10
N ALA A 25 12.27 6.18 -0.62
CA ALA A 25 12.61 4.74 -0.62
C ALA A 25 13.02 4.24 0.77
N GLN A 26 13.69 5.09 1.55
CA GLN A 26 14.05 4.80 2.94
C GLN A 26 12.82 4.71 3.84
N ASP A 27 11.85 5.61 3.71
CA ASP A 27 10.61 5.59 4.50
C ASP A 27 9.75 4.35 4.18
N GLU A 28 9.69 3.95 2.91
CA GLU A 28 9.04 2.70 2.48
C GLU A 28 9.72 1.44 3.04
N ALA A 29 11.06 1.39 2.98
CA ALA A 29 11.82 0.28 3.55
C ALA A 29 11.63 0.19 5.08
N PHE A 30 11.63 1.34 5.76
CA PHE A 30 11.38 1.43 7.19
C PHE A 30 9.97 0.96 7.53
N ASN A 31 8.95 1.43 6.81
CA ASN A 31 7.56 1.01 7.02
C ASN A 31 7.40 -0.52 6.83
N LYS A 32 7.99 -1.10 5.78
CA LYS A 32 7.96 -2.56 5.57
C LYS A 32 8.59 -3.33 6.72
N LYS A 33 9.70 -2.83 7.26
CA LYS A 33 10.36 -3.42 8.44
C LYS A 33 9.43 -3.36 9.66
N GLU A 34 8.84 -2.20 9.94
CA GLU A 34 7.91 -2.04 11.08
C GLU A 34 6.67 -2.93 10.93
N MET A 35 6.10 -3.06 9.71
CA MET A 35 4.98 -3.95 9.42
C MET A 35 5.32 -5.43 9.62
N SER A 36 6.56 -5.83 9.29
CA SER A 36 7.08 -7.18 9.56
C SER A 36 7.23 -7.45 11.06
N VAL A 37 7.74 -6.47 11.82
CA VAL A 37 7.84 -6.56 13.29
C VAL A 37 6.46 -6.64 13.92
N ALA A 38 5.51 -5.82 13.46
CA ALA A 38 4.13 -5.80 13.94
C ALA A 38 3.42 -7.15 13.76
N SER A 39 3.72 -7.86 12.66
CA SER A 39 3.13 -9.17 12.36
C SER A 39 3.52 -10.27 13.37
N LYS A 40 4.55 -10.05 14.17
CA LYS A 40 5.01 -10.99 15.22
C LYS A 40 4.43 -10.67 16.60
N GLN A 41 3.67 -9.59 16.73
CA GLN A 41 3.13 -9.14 18.01
C GLN A 41 1.86 -9.89 18.39
N LYS A 42 1.51 -9.86 19.68
CA LYS A 42 0.27 -10.46 20.19
C LYS A 42 -0.99 -9.81 19.61
N ASN A 43 -0.94 -8.51 19.28
CA ASN A 43 -2.01 -7.75 18.63
C ASN A 43 -1.52 -7.10 17.33
N PRO A 44 -1.36 -7.85 16.22
CA PRO A 44 -0.74 -7.33 15.01
C PRO A 44 -1.40 -6.07 14.45
N SER A 45 -2.73 -5.95 14.56
CA SER A 45 -3.49 -4.81 14.04
C SER A 45 -3.10 -3.48 14.66
N GLU A 46 -2.95 -3.44 15.97
CA GLU A 46 -2.58 -2.22 16.69
C GLU A 46 -1.15 -1.79 16.34
N TYR A 47 -0.21 -2.73 16.29
CA TYR A 47 1.17 -2.42 15.93
C TYR A 47 1.32 -2.01 14.45
N ARG A 48 0.55 -2.63 13.53
CA ARG A 48 0.50 -2.22 12.12
C ARG A 48 -0.08 -0.82 11.98
N ALA A 49 -1.13 -0.48 12.73
CA ALA A 49 -1.70 0.86 12.74
C ALA A 49 -0.69 1.90 13.26
N GLN A 50 0.05 1.57 14.32
CA GLN A 50 1.11 2.44 14.84
C GLN A 50 2.26 2.62 13.83
N ALA A 51 2.69 1.54 13.16
CA ALA A 51 3.68 1.60 12.09
C ALA A 51 3.21 2.54 10.96
N PHE A 52 1.97 2.37 10.51
CA PHE A 52 1.37 3.22 9.49
C PHE A 52 1.28 4.69 9.94
N LYS A 53 0.90 4.95 11.20
CA LYS A 53 0.89 6.31 11.77
C LYS A 53 2.28 6.96 11.74
N LYS A 54 3.34 6.22 12.08
CA LYS A 54 4.73 6.73 11.97
C LYS A 54 5.07 7.03 10.51
N TYR A 55 4.67 6.14 9.60
CA TYR A 55 4.88 6.32 8.18
C TYR A 55 4.19 7.58 7.64
N LEU A 56 2.93 7.83 7.99
CA LEU A 56 2.20 9.04 7.61
C LEU A 56 2.91 10.32 8.06
N LYS A 57 3.61 10.31 9.20
CA LYS A 57 4.40 11.46 9.67
C LYS A 57 5.68 11.66 8.86
N ALA A 58 6.34 10.58 8.47
CA ALA A 58 7.60 10.62 7.72
C ALA A 58 7.41 11.18 6.29
N ILE A 59 6.31 10.79 5.64
CA ILE A 59 6.02 11.19 4.25
C ILE A 59 5.68 12.68 4.07
N ASN A 60 5.50 13.46 5.16
CA ASN A 60 5.36 14.92 5.07
C ASN A 60 6.57 15.61 4.40
N SER A 61 7.75 14.95 4.45
CA SER A 61 8.99 15.48 3.88
C SER A 61 9.08 15.37 2.35
N THR A 62 8.10 14.73 1.69
CA THR A 62 8.24 14.22 0.32
C THR A 62 7.99 15.24 -0.81
N LYS A 63 7.72 16.51 -0.50
CA LYS A 63 7.42 17.59 -1.48
C LYS A 63 6.28 17.30 -2.47
N MET A 64 5.42 16.31 -2.20
CA MET A 64 4.23 16.01 -3.01
C MET A 64 3.19 17.14 -2.87
N SER A 65 2.36 17.34 -3.90
CA SER A 65 1.14 18.13 -3.75
C SER A 65 0.13 17.42 -2.82
N GLU A 66 -0.82 18.16 -2.25
CA GLU A 66 -1.85 17.59 -1.37
C GLU A 66 -2.64 16.46 -2.06
N SER A 67 -3.01 16.65 -3.33
CA SER A 67 -3.74 15.65 -4.12
C SER A 67 -2.91 14.37 -4.33
N GLU A 68 -1.63 14.51 -4.71
CA GLU A 68 -0.74 13.36 -4.90
C GLU A 68 -0.54 12.60 -3.58
N LEU A 69 -0.39 13.34 -2.48
CA LEU A 69 -0.24 12.76 -1.16
C LEU A 69 -1.50 12.02 -0.71
N ASN A 70 -2.68 12.60 -0.93
CA ASN A 70 -3.96 11.93 -0.61
C ASN A 70 -4.16 10.67 -1.45
N GLN A 71 -3.87 10.70 -2.75
CA GLN A 71 -3.92 9.50 -3.62
C GLN A 71 -2.93 8.43 -3.15
N PHE A 72 -1.72 8.84 -2.80
CA PHE A 72 -0.69 7.94 -2.30
C PHE A 72 -1.11 7.26 -0.99
N VAL A 73 -1.56 8.05 -0.01
CA VAL A 73 -2.04 7.54 1.28
C VAL A 73 -3.26 6.64 1.09
N ALA A 74 -4.17 6.96 0.16
CA ALA A 74 -5.29 6.10 -0.19
C ALA A 74 -4.82 4.74 -0.70
N GLY A 75 -3.82 4.70 -1.58
CA GLY A 75 -3.20 3.47 -2.06
C GLY A 75 -2.63 2.63 -0.90
N LYS A 76 -1.87 3.27 -0.02
CA LYS A 76 -1.28 2.63 1.16
C LYS A 76 -2.34 2.13 2.15
N LEU A 77 -3.42 2.87 2.33
CA LEU A 77 -4.55 2.45 3.16
C LEU A 77 -5.26 1.24 2.55
N LYS A 78 -5.42 1.17 1.22
CA LYS A 78 -5.97 -0.02 0.54
C LYS A 78 -5.08 -1.25 0.75
N GLU A 79 -3.76 -1.10 0.62
CA GLU A 79 -2.80 -2.17 0.94
C GLU A 79 -2.96 -2.64 2.39
N LEU A 80 -3.10 -1.69 3.32
CA LEU A 80 -3.32 -1.98 4.73
C LEU A 80 -4.65 -2.69 4.96
N ILE A 81 -5.74 -2.28 4.31
CA ILE A 81 -7.06 -2.92 4.41
C ILE A 81 -6.99 -4.38 3.97
N VAL A 82 -6.31 -4.67 2.86
CA VAL A 82 -6.14 -6.03 2.33
C VAL A 82 -5.20 -6.88 3.21
N THR A 83 -4.32 -6.24 3.98
CA THR A 83 -3.41 -6.93 4.91
C THR A 83 -4.05 -7.16 6.28
N ASP A 84 -4.72 -6.14 6.80
CA ASP A 84 -5.24 -6.04 8.16
C ASP A 84 -6.32 -4.95 8.26
N PHE A 85 -7.58 -5.36 8.17
CA PHE A 85 -8.72 -4.44 8.19
C PHE A 85 -8.81 -3.63 9.50
N TYR A 86 -8.47 -4.26 10.63
CA TYR A 86 -8.49 -3.60 11.93
C TYR A 86 -7.37 -2.60 12.08
N ALA A 87 -6.19 -2.87 11.52
CA ALA A 87 -5.14 -1.88 11.46
C ALA A 87 -5.63 -0.61 10.73
N ALA A 88 -6.24 -0.77 9.55
CA ALA A 88 -6.79 0.35 8.79
C ALA A 88 -7.90 1.11 9.54
N TYR A 89 -8.76 0.39 10.28
CA TYR A 89 -9.74 1.00 11.18
C TYR A 89 -9.08 1.82 12.29
N PHE A 90 -8.05 1.27 12.95
CA PHE A 90 -7.34 1.99 14.02
C PHE A 90 -6.62 3.23 13.50
N VAL A 91 -6.09 3.22 12.27
CA VAL A 91 -5.49 4.43 11.68
C VAL A 91 -6.52 5.58 11.58
N GLN A 92 -7.79 5.29 11.24
CA GLN A 92 -8.84 6.31 11.20
C GLN A 92 -9.19 6.87 12.58
N SER A 93 -8.99 6.10 13.64
CA SER A 93 -9.20 6.57 15.01
C SER A 93 -8.09 7.51 15.50
N TYR A 94 -6.95 7.55 14.80
CA TYR A 94 -5.88 8.48 15.14
C TYR A 94 -6.15 9.85 14.53
N ALA A 95 -5.75 10.90 15.26
CA ALA A 95 -5.69 12.25 14.70
C ALA A 95 -4.80 12.22 13.45
N PRO A 96 -5.34 12.49 12.25
CA PRO A 96 -4.55 12.51 11.04
C PRO A 96 -3.56 13.68 11.11
N PRO A 97 -2.38 13.57 10.49
CA PRO A 97 -1.53 14.73 10.25
C PRO A 97 -2.31 15.83 9.52
N GLU A 98 -2.07 17.11 9.84
CA GLU A 98 -2.87 18.25 9.34
C GLU A 98 -2.88 18.37 7.80
N PHE A 99 -1.80 17.91 7.16
CA PHE A 99 -1.63 17.92 5.71
C PHE A 99 -2.35 16.76 4.99
N ILE A 100 -3.00 15.85 5.72
CA ILE A 100 -3.78 14.74 5.17
C ILE A 100 -5.27 15.05 5.29
N LYS A 101 -5.99 14.99 4.16
CA LYS A 101 -7.45 15.17 4.15
C LYS A 101 -8.15 13.82 4.20
N TRP A 102 -8.51 13.37 5.41
CA TRP A 102 -9.06 12.02 5.58
C TRP A 102 -10.35 11.79 4.79
N ARG A 103 -11.18 12.84 4.64
CA ARG A 103 -12.42 12.79 3.85
C ARG A 103 -12.15 12.40 2.39
N GLU A 104 -11.23 13.12 1.74
CA GLU A 104 -10.87 12.90 0.33
C GLU A 104 -10.30 11.50 0.12
N ILE A 105 -9.46 11.03 1.05
CA ILE A 105 -8.91 9.68 0.93
C ILE A 105 -10.01 8.63 1.07
N LEU A 106 -10.97 8.79 1.99
CA LEU A 106 -12.08 7.84 2.13
C LEU A 106 -12.97 7.79 0.88
N GLU A 107 -13.09 8.89 0.12
CA GLU A 107 -13.77 8.90 -1.19
C GLU A 107 -13.05 8.04 -2.23
N LEU A 108 -11.74 7.83 -2.07
CA LEU A 108 -10.93 6.96 -2.93
C LEU A 108 -10.98 5.49 -2.50
N ILE A 109 -11.58 5.15 -1.36
CA ILE A 109 -11.72 3.77 -0.85
C ILE A 109 -13.06 3.17 -1.31
N PRO A 110 -13.13 1.86 -1.65
CA PRO A 110 -14.39 1.19 -1.97
C PRO A 110 -15.49 1.42 -0.91
N THR A 111 -16.69 1.80 -1.35
CA THR A 111 -17.81 2.18 -0.47
C THR A 111 -18.17 1.10 0.55
N GLU A 112 -18.05 -0.18 0.18
CA GLU A 112 -18.26 -1.33 1.07
C GLU A 112 -17.30 -1.34 2.28
N GLN A 113 -16.04 -0.98 2.08
CA GLN A 113 -15.02 -0.94 3.12
C GLN A 113 -15.26 0.26 4.05
N VAL A 114 -15.63 1.40 3.47
CA VAL A 114 -16.00 2.61 4.23
C VAL A 114 -17.25 2.35 5.07
N ALA A 115 -18.26 1.65 4.52
CA ALA A 115 -19.45 1.25 5.25
C ALA A 115 -19.11 0.30 6.40
N ALA A 116 -18.17 -0.64 6.21
CA ALA A 116 -17.71 -1.53 7.25
C ALA A 116 -16.99 -0.77 8.38
N PHE A 117 -16.17 0.23 8.07
CA PHE A 117 -15.57 1.10 9.10
C PHE A 117 -16.64 1.81 9.91
N LYS A 118 -17.65 2.40 9.26
CA LYS A 118 -18.75 3.08 9.93
C LYS A 118 -19.52 2.13 10.86
N LYS A 119 -19.83 0.92 10.40
CA LYS A 119 -20.49 -0.12 11.22
C LYS A 119 -19.64 -0.46 12.45
N LEU A 120 -18.33 -0.64 12.27
CA LEU A 120 -17.42 -0.94 13.37
C LEU A 120 -17.34 0.22 14.38
N THR A 121 -17.31 1.47 13.92
CA THR A 121 -17.39 2.66 14.80
C THR A 121 -18.67 2.65 15.64
N GLN A 122 -19.83 2.42 15.01
CA GLN A 122 -21.13 2.38 15.70
C GLN A 122 -21.17 1.24 16.72
N TYR A 123 -20.69 0.06 16.33
CA TYR A 123 -20.60 -1.10 17.21
C TYR A 123 -19.70 -0.84 18.42
N CYS A 124 -18.52 -0.26 18.19
CA CYS A 124 -17.58 0.09 19.26
C CYS A 124 -18.14 1.14 20.22
N ALA A 125 -18.86 2.14 19.71
CA ALA A 125 -19.53 3.16 20.52
C ALA A 125 -20.60 2.56 21.42
N ALA A 126 -21.39 1.61 20.90
CA ALA A 126 -22.44 0.94 21.66
C ALA A 126 -21.90 -0.06 22.71
N ASN A 127 -20.77 -0.72 22.44
CA ASN A 127 -20.31 -1.88 23.21
C ASN A 127 -18.97 -1.67 23.95
N LYS A 128 -18.43 -0.45 24.01
CA LYS A 128 -17.10 -0.15 24.56
C LYS A 128 -16.01 -1.06 23.95
N CYS A 129 -15.88 -1.03 22.61
CA CYS A 129 -15.01 -1.89 21.78
C CYS A 129 -14.67 -3.25 22.45
N PRO A 130 -15.51 -4.28 22.29
CA PRO A 130 -15.31 -5.57 22.94
C PRO A 130 -14.03 -6.27 22.43
N LYS A 131 -13.53 -7.22 23.23
CA LYS A 131 -12.48 -8.16 22.79
C LYS A 131 -12.94 -8.98 21.58
N ASP A 132 -14.26 -9.16 21.43
CA ASP A 132 -14.89 -9.96 20.40
C ASP A 132 -15.62 -9.07 19.38
N PHE A 133 -15.07 -9.04 18.17
CA PHE A 133 -15.54 -8.20 17.08
C PHE A 133 -16.75 -8.79 16.34
N PRO A 134 -17.53 -7.98 15.59
CA PRO A 134 -18.68 -8.45 14.82
C PRO A 134 -18.30 -9.60 13.88
N ALA A 135 -19.08 -10.67 13.87
CA ALA A 135 -18.77 -11.91 13.13
C ALA A 135 -18.77 -11.72 11.60
N GLU A 136 -19.46 -10.69 11.10
CA GLU A 136 -19.51 -10.31 9.71
C GLU A 136 -18.27 -9.54 9.22
N LEU A 137 -17.40 -9.09 10.13
CA LEU A 137 -16.14 -8.41 9.81
C LEU A 137 -14.96 -9.40 9.83
N PRO A 138 -13.81 -9.05 9.20
CA PRO A 138 -12.59 -9.82 9.33
C PRO A 138 -12.19 -10.05 10.79
N LYS A 139 -11.29 -11.00 11.07
CA LYS A 139 -10.69 -11.08 12.40
C LYS A 139 -9.53 -10.07 12.52
N PRO A 140 -9.20 -9.57 13.72
CA PRO A 140 -7.96 -8.84 13.94
C PRO A 140 -6.75 -9.59 13.38
N GLY A 141 -5.80 -8.85 12.82
CA GLY A 141 -4.63 -9.40 12.13
C GLY A 141 -4.90 -9.85 10.70
N SER A 142 -6.16 -9.86 10.25
CA SER A 142 -6.60 -10.33 8.93
C SER A 142 -7.13 -9.18 8.07
N GLY A 143 -6.87 -9.26 6.77
CA GLY A 143 -7.33 -8.26 5.81
C GLY A 143 -8.73 -8.48 5.26
N TRP A 144 -9.16 -7.50 4.48
CA TRP A 144 -10.38 -7.57 3.67
C TRP A 144 -10.19 -8.59 2.55
N LEU A 145 -10.78 -9.78 2.73
CA LEU A 145 -10.76 -10.83 1.71
C LEU A 145 -11.88 -10.57 0.70
N LYS A 146 -11.55 -10.48 -0.59
CA LYS A 146 -12.51 -10.75 -1.68
C LYS A 146 -12.83 -12.26 -1.62
N LYS A 147 -14.09 -12.72 -1.63
CA LYS A 147 -15.13 -12.45 -2.62
C LYS A 147 -16.56 -12.60 -2.06
N ASP A 148 -17.43 -11.62 -2.27
CA ASP A 148 -18.49 -11.53 -3.31
C ASP A 148 -19.77 -12.29 -2.88
N ALA A 149 -20.83 -11.57 -2.54
CA ALA A 149 -22.18 -12.08 -2.26
C ALA A 149 -22.28 -13.31 -1.33
N GLY A 150 -22.13 -13.09 -0.02
CA GLY A 150 -22.68 -13.99 1.01
C GLY A 150 -21.70 -14.95 1.68
N SER A 151 -21.52 -14.72 2.99
CA SER A 151 -21.20 -15.69 4.06
C SER A 151 -19.77 -16.25 4.23
N ILE A 152 -19.30 -16.08 5.47
CA ILE A 152 -18.58 -16.99 6.40
C ILE A 152 -17.33 -17.77 5.91
N GLN A 153 -16.24 -17.53 6.66
CA GLN A 153 -15.01 -18.32 6.86
C GLN A 153 -14.29 -18.86 5.62
N ALA A 154 -13.25 -18.15 5.21
CA ALA A 154 -12.12 -18.74 4.49
C ALA A 154 -10.89 -18.80 5.40
N LYS A 155 -10.27 -19.98 5.45
CA LYS A 155 -9.02 -20.32 6.15
C LYS A 155 -7.90 -19.30 5.83
N PRO A 156 -7.03 -18.94 6.80
CA PRO A 156 -5.95 -17.99 6.56
C PRO A 156 -5.08 -18.41 5.37
N PRO A 157 -4.61 -17.46 4.54
CA PRO A 157 -3.68 -17.78 3.49
C PRO A 157 -2.42 -18.34 4.13
N THR A 158 -2.11 -19.61 3.84
CA THR A 158 -0.77 -20.13 4.03
C THR A 158 0.20 -19.18 3.34
N ALA A 159 1.21 -18.71 4.08
CA ALA A 159 2.24 -17.81 3.57
C ALA A 159 2.84 -18.40 2.28
N LYS A 160 2.39 -17.92 1.12
CA LYS A 160 3.13 -18.13 -0.11
C LYS A 160 4.33 -17.19 -0.04
N GLN A 161 5.50 -17.79 -0.20
CA GLN A 161 6.79 -17.10 -0.29
C GLN A 161 6.66 -15.85 -1.18
N PRO A 162 7.24 -14.70 -0.81
CA PRO A 162 7.21 -13.51 -1.65
C PRO A 162 7.84 -13.85 -3.01
N LYS A 163 7.07 -13.65 -4.09
CA LYS A 163 7.54 -13.89 -5.46
C LYS A 163 8.69 -12.94 -5.82
N THR A 164 9.72 -13.46 -6.44
CA THR A 164 10.87 -12.76 -7.01
C THR A 164 10.49 -12.04 -8.32
N ALA A 165 11.34 -11.12 -8.78
CA ALA A 165 11.13 -10.42 -10.06
C ALA A 165 10.99 -11.39 -11.24
N THR A 166 11.76 -12.49 -11.24
CA THR A 166 11.69 -13.55 -12.25
C THR A 166 10.35 -14.28 -12.23
N GLU A 167 9.81 -14.57 -11.05
CA GLU A 167 8.51 -15.25 -10.90
C GLU A 167 7.34 -14.36 -11.33
N TYR A 168 7.45 -13.04 -11.15
CA TYR A 168 6.46 -12.09 -11.70
C TYR A 168 6.54 -11.99 -13.22
N PHE A 169 7.75 -12.03 -13.78
CA PHE A 169 7.92 -12.07 -15.23
C PHE A 169 7.31 -13.35 -15.85
N GLN A 170 7.62 -14.52 -15.31
CA GLN A 170 7.06 -15.79 -15.77
C GLN A 170 5.53 -15.84 -15.62
N LEU A 171 4.98 -15.25 -14.56
CA LEU A 171 3.54 -15.13 -14.37
C LEU A 171 2.88 -14.27 -15.46
N GLY A 172 3.49 -13.13 -15.82
CA GLY A 172 3.00 -12.28 -16.89
C GLY A 172 3.00 -13.01 -18.25
N GLN A 173 4.02 -13.82 -18.53
CA GLN A 173 4.06 -14.66 -19.74
C GLN A 173 2.94 -15.71 -19.74
N GLN A 174 2.73 -16.41 -18.63
CA GLN A 174 1.64 -17.37 -18.50
C GLN A 174 0.26 -16.72 -18.65
N GLN A 175 0.10 -15.47 -18.20
CA GLN A 175 -1.14 -14.71 -18.33
C GLN A 175 -1.40 -14.26 -19.78
N ILE A 176 -0.34 -13.93 -20.53
CA ILE A 176 -0.44 -13.68 -21.98
C ILE A 176 -0.92 -14.94 -22.71
N GLU A 177 -0.36 -16.11 -22.39
CA GLU A 177 -0.80 -17.39 -22.96
C GLU A 177 -2.28 -17.70 -22.65
N GLN A 178 -2.82 -17.09 -21.60
CA GLN A 178 -4.22 -17.21 -21.18
C GLN A 178 -5.10 -16.03 -21.64
N ALA A 179 -4.59 -15.13 -22.49
CA ALA A 179 -5.27 -13.91 -22.94
C ALA A 179 -5.76 -12.99 -21.80
N LYS A 180 -4.97 -12.90 -20.71
CA LYS A 180 -5.23 -12.05 -19.53
C LYS A 180 -4.30 -10.85 -19.53
N ASP A 181 -4.54 -9.95 -20.46
CA ASP A 181 -3.59 -8.87 -20.78
C ASP A 181 -3.46 -7.86 -19.63
N GLU A 182 -4.57 -7.48 -18.99
CA GLU A 182 -4.55 -6.54 -17.86
C GLU A 182 -3.81 -7.07 -16.63
N GLU A 183 -3.97 -8.37 -16.33
CA GLU A 183 -3.24 -9.03 -15.25
C GLU A 183 -1.76 -9.22 -15.59
N SER A 184 -1.45 -9.47 -16.86
CA SER A 184 -0.07 -9.57 -17.34
C SER A 184 0.69 -8.25 -17.17
N ILE A 185 0.07 -7.13 -17.55
CA ILE A 185 0.62 -5.78 -17.36
C ILE A 185 0.93 -5.52 -15.88
N LYS A 186 0.02 -5.90 -14.97
CA LYS A 186 0.24 -5.77 -13.51
C LYS A 186 1.43 -6.62 -13.06
N SER A 187 1.54 -7.87 -13.52
CA SER A 187 2.67 -8.75 -13.20
C SER A 187 4.01 -8.21 -13.71
N PHE A 188 4.05 -7.64 -14.90
CA PHE A 188 5.26 -7.03 -15.44
C PHE A 188 5.66 -5.74 -14.73
N ASN A 189 4.68 -4.90 -14.35
CA ASN A 189 4.94 -3.72 -13.55
C ASN A 189 5.52 -4.10 -12.18
N GLU A 190 5.04 -5.17 -11.56
CA GLU A 190 5.64 -5.69 -10.32
C GLU A 190 7.06 -6.24 -10.52
N CYS A 191 7.34 -6.90 -11.64
CA CYS A 191 8.70 -7.32 -12.01
C CYS A 191 9.65 -6.11 -12.08
N LEU A 192 9.26 -5.06 -12.81
CA LEU A 192 10.04 -3.83 -12.97
C LEU A 192 10.18 -3.06 -11.65
N ARG A 193 9.13 -3.06 -10.82
CA ARG A 193 9.15 -2.44 -9.48
C ARG A 193 10.16 -3.12 -8.56
N ILE A 194 10.31 -4.44 -8.64
CA ILE A 194 11.23 -5.21 -7.81
C ILE A 194 12.66 -5.14 -8.34
N ASN A 195 12.84 -5.28 -9.66
CA ASN A 195 14.15 -5.13 -10.31
C ASN A 195 14.02 -4.29 -11.59
N PRO A 196 14.27 -2.98 -11.51
CA PRO A 196 14.22 -2.09 -12.67
C PRO A 196 15.22 -2.42 -13.78
N LYS A 197 16.27 -3.21 -13.47
CA LYS A 197 17.28 -3.67 -14.42
C LYS A 197 17.10 -5.14 -14.80
N HIS A 198 15.91 -5.70 -14.59
CA HIS A 198 15.65 -7.09 -14.90
C HIS A 198 15.93 -7.35 -16.40
N PRO A 199 16.65 -8.43 -16.77
CA PRO A 199 17.02 -8.70 -18.16
C PRO A 199 15.81 -8.74 -19.13
N ALA A 200 14.63 -9.06 -18.60
CA ALA A 200 13.39 -9.10 -19.37
C ALA A 200 12.76 -7.73 -19.67
N VAL A 201 13.36 -6.61 -19.23
CA VAL A 201 12.92 -5.23 -19.53
C VAL A 201 12.66 -5.03 -21.02
N ILE A 202 13.53 -5.56 -21.89
CA ILE A 202 13.41 -5.41 -23.34
C ILE A 202 12.16 -6.14 -23.86
N THR A 203 11.90 -7.34 -23.33
CA THR A 203 10.73 -8.15 -23.68
C THR A 203 9.43 -7.52 -23.18
N ILE A 204 9.43 -6.96 -21.96
CA ILE A 204 8.27 -6.28 -21.39
C ILE A 204 7.95 -4.99 -22.16
N GLY A 205 8.96 -4.22 -22.55
CA GLY A 205 8.79 -2.98 -23.32
C GLY A 205 8.12 -3.19 -24.69
N LEU A 206 8.34 -4.34 -25.32
CA LEU A 206 7.69 -4.71 -26.59
C LEU A 206 6.19 -5.05 -26.44
N TRP A 207 5.74 -5.39 -25.23
CA TRP A 207 4.34 -5.73 -24.94
C TRP A 207 3.51 -4.54 -24.42
N LEU A 208 4.17 -3.47 -23.98
CA LEU A 208 3.54 -2.27 -23.44
C LEU A 208 3.45 -1.11 -24.46
N MET A 209 4.00 -1.29 -25.66
CA MET A 209 3.88 -0.38 -26.81
C MET A 209 2.86 -0.91 -27.81
#